data_AF-A0AB38UHW8-F1
#
_entry.id   AF-A0AB38UHW8-F1
#
_cell.length_a   1.000
_cell.length_b   1.000
_cell.length_c   1.000
_cell.angle_alpha   90.00
_cell.angle_beta   90.00
_cell.angle_gamma   90.00
#
_symmetry.space_group_name_H-M   'P 1'
#
loop_
_entity.id
_entity.type
_entity.pdbx_description
1 polymer ?
#
loop_
_entity_poly.entity_id
_entity_poly.type
_entity_poly.pdbx_seq_one_letter_code
_entity_poly.pdbx_strand_id
1 'polypeptide(L)'
;MAIINSELELLNLKIQYPAPFQNKKNGNPQSPLYLTDETNLVEIMELVSGLFLSKRVINHAGKEAPLTEIGRAFEHLFNIKFGDIHKKHESVICRQANKRIEFLDILRKAITKENQKKGYL
;
A
#
# COMPACT_ATOMS: atom_id res chain seq x y z
N MET A 1 2.36 -49.68 7.97
CA MET A 1 0.98 -49.80 8.48
C MET A 1 0.50 -48.50 9.13
N ALA A 2 1.19 -47.95 10.15
CA ALA A 2 0.74 -46.72 10.83
C ALA A 2 0.62 -45.48 9.93
N ILE A 3 1.60 -45.24 9.04
CA ILE A 3 1.61 -44.06 8.15
C ILE A 3 0.42 -44.07 7.18
N ILE A 4 0.15 -45.22 6.56
CA ILE A 4 -0.96 -45.38 5.61
C ILE A 4 -2.30 -45.11 6.29
N ASN A 5 -2.47 -45.58 7.53
CA ASN A 5 -3.70 -45.35 8.28
C ASN A 5 -3.89 -43.87 8.64
N SER A 6 -2.81 -43.18 9.03
CA SER A 6 -2.86 -41.74 9.32
C SER A 6 -3.14 -40.90 8.06
N GLU A 7 -2.61 -41.28 6.90
CA GLU A 7 -2.93 -40.61 5.63
C GLU A 7 -4.39 -40.84 5.22
N LEU A 8 -4.91 -42.06 5.40
CA LEU A 8 -6.31 -42.37 5.13
C LEU A 8 -7.24 -41.57 6.04
N GLU A 9 -6.87 -41.43 7.31
CA GLU A 9 -7.61 -40.64 8.31
C GLU A 9 -7.61 -39.14 7.96
N LEU A 10 -6.46 -38.58 7.55
CA LEU A 10 -6.36 -37.21 7.07
C LEU A 10 -7.21 -36.96 5.81
N LEU A 11 -7.24 -37.92 4.88
CA LEU A 11 -8.08 -37.83 3.69
C LEU A 11 -9.57 -37.83 4.06
N ASN A 12 -9.97 -38.70 4.98
CA ASN A 12 -11.35 -38.81 5.44
C ASN A 12 -11.81 -37.53 6.18
N LEU A 13 -10.93 -36.98 7.03
CA LEU A 13 -11.15 -35.69 7.69
C LEU A 13 -11.30 -34.54 6.68
N LYS A 14 -10.51 -34.54 5.60
CA LYS A 14 -10.60 -33.53 4.54
C LYS A 14 -11.91 -33.62 3.75
N ILE A 15 -12.44 -34.83 3.55
CA ILE A 15 -13.73 -35.05 2.87
C ILE A 15 -14.89 -34.59 3.77
N GLN A 16 -14.87 -34.97 5.05
CA GLN A 16 -15.93 -34.63 6.01
C GLN A 16 -15.94 -33.14 6.37
N TYR A 17 -14.76 -32.53 6.48
CA TYR A 17 -14.57 -31.15 6.90
C TYR A 17 -13.67 -30.42 5.91
N PRO A 18 -14.16 -30.06 4.71
CA PRO A 18 -13.32 -29.40 3.71
C PRO A 18 -12.86 -28.00 4.14
N ALA A 19 -13.62 -27.31 5.01
CA ALA A 19 -13.35 -25.91 5.40
C ALA A 19 -11.98 -25.70 6.11
N PRO A 20 -11.60 -26.49 7.14
CA PRO A 20 -10.26 -26.43 7.74
C PRO A 20 -9.09 -26.72 6.79
N PHE A 21 -9.31 -27.52 5.74
CA PHE A 21 -8.29 -27.90 4.76
C PHE A 21 -8.29 -27.00 3.51
N GLN A 22 -9.17 -26.00 3.47
CA GLN A 22 -9.06 -24.96 2.44
C GLN A 22 -7.75 -24.22 2.70
N ASN A 23 -6.85 -24.25 1.71
CA ASN A 23 -5.77 -23.29 1.66
C ASN A 23 -6.44 -21.92 1.71
N LYS A 24 -6.40 -21.25 2.87
CA LYS A 24 -6.65 -19.81 2.91
C LYS A 24 -5.78 -19.26 1.79
N LYS A 25 -6.37 -18.60 0.80
CA LYS A 25 -5.58 -17.82 -0.14
C LYS A 25 -4.84 -16.83 0.76
N ASN A 26 -3.59 -17.12 1.10
CA ASN A 26 -2.78 -16.42 2.11
C ASN A 26 -2.36 -15.02 1.64
N GLY A 27 -3.09 -14.43 0.70
CA GLY A 27 -2.94 -13.03 0.33
C GLY A 27 -3.85 -12.20 1.22
N ASN A 28 -3.34 -11.08 1.73
CA ASN A 28 -4.22 -10.02 2.17
C ASN A 28 -5.24 -9.74 1.05
N PRO A 29 -6.53 -9.53 1.38
CA PRO A 29 -7.53 -9.20 0.37
C PRO A 29 -7.05 -7.99 -0.43
N GLN A 30 -7.23 -8.01 -1.76
CA GLN A 30 -6.88 -6.85 -2.58
C GLN A 30 -7.63 -5.63 -2.06
N SER A 31 -6.98 -4.46 -2.12
CA SER A 31 -7.67 -3.22 -1.78
C SER A 31 -8.80 -2.98 -2.78
N PRO A 32 -9.97 -2.50 -2.35
CA PRO A 32 -11.03 -2.11 -3.27
C PRO A 32 -10.71 -0.81 -4.02
N LEU A 33 -9.63 -0.10 -3.65
CA LEU A 33 -9.24 1.17 -4.24
C LEU A 33 -8.20 0.96 -5.34
N TYR A 34 -8.40 1.67 -6.44
CA TYR A 34 -7.52 1.69 -7.59
C TYR A 34 -7.25 3.14 -8.01
N LEU A 35 -6.07 3.37 -8.57
CA LEU A 35 -5.74 4.65 -9.19
C LEU A 35 -6.32 4.69 -10.59
N THR A 36 -6.70 5.89 -11.03
CA THR A 36 -7.06 6.15 -12.43
C THR A 36 -5.81 6.11 -13.30
N ASP A 37 -5.99 5.89 -14.60
CA ASP A 37 -4.88 5.88 -15.59
C ASP A 37 -4.14 7.23 -15.70
N GLU A 38 -4.73 8.30 -15.15
CA GLU A 38 -4.13 9.64 -15.07
C GLU A 38 -3.03 9.75 -14.00
N THR A 39 -2.90 8.76 -13.10
CA THR A 39 -1.98 8.83 -11.97
C THR A 39 -0.72 7.99 -12.19
N ASN A 40 0.44 8.64 -12.15
CA ASN A 40 1.71 7.97 -12.27
C ASN A 40 2.21 7.44 -10.93
N LEU A 41 2.93 6.31 -10.93
CA LEU A 41 3.51 5.73 -9.71
C LEU A 41 4.37 6.71 -8.91
N VAL A 42 5.03 7.63 -9.60
CA VAL A 42 5.90 8.60 -8.95
C VAL A 42 5.14 9.69 -8.19
N GLU A 43 3.91 9.99 -8.59
CA GLU A 43 3.02 10.93 -7.89
C GLU A 43 2.62 10.33 -6.53
N ILE A 44 2.34 9.03 -6.49
CA ILE A 44 2.14 8.32 -5.21
C ILE A 44 3.43 8.26 -4.40
N MET A 45 4.58 8.09 -5.06
CA MET A 45 5.88 8.12 -4.38
C MET A 45 6.17 9.49 -3.75
N GLU A 46 5.68 10.59 -4.33
CA GLU A 46 5.75 11.93 -3.71
C GLU A 46 5.01 11.97 -2.38
N LEU A 47 3.81 11.38 -2.30
CA LEU A 47 3.07 11.24 -1.03
C LEU A 47 3.83 10.41 0.00
N VAL A 48 4.29 9.22 -0.41
CA VAL A 48 5.05 8.31 0.45
C VAL A 48 6.31 8.98 0.97
N SER A 49 7.05 9.68 0.10
CA SER A 49 8.27 10.41 0.46
C SER A 49 7.98 11.57 1.40
N GLY A 50 6.92 12.34 1.15
CA GLY A 50 6.50 13.44 2.04
C GLY A 50 6.13 12.94 3.42
N LEU A 51 5.36 11.85 3.51
CA LEU A 51 5.01 11.22 4.79
C LEU A 51 6.25 10.71 5.54
N PHE A 52 7.13 9.99 4.86
CA PHE A 52 8.38 9.50 5.43
C PHE A 52 9.25 10.63 5.98
N LEU A 53 9.49 11.67 5.19
CA LEU A 53 10.31 12.82 5.59
C LEU A 53 9.66 13.66 6.71
N SER A 54 8.33 13.70 6.77
CA SER A 54 7.62 14.40 7.84
C SER A 54 7.80 13.77 9.22
N LYS A 55 8.16 12.48 9.27
CA LYS A 55 8.29 11.68 10.50
C LYS A 55 7.02 11.64 11.36
N ARG A 56 5.86 11.91 10.76
CA ARG A 56 4.55 11.95 11.46
C ARG A 56 3.82 10.61 11.48
N VAL A 57 4.31 9.61 10.76
CA VAL A 57 3.74 8.26 10.74
C VAL A 57 4.52 7.40 11.72
N ILE A 58 3.84 6.80 12.70
CA ILE A 58 4.41 5.87 13.66
C ILE A 58 3.91 4.45 13.40
N ASN A 59 4.73 3.45 13.71
CA ASN A 59 4.34 2.05 13.64
C ASN A 59 3.64 1.60 14.93
N HIS A 60 3.20 0.34 14.98
CA HIS A 60 2.52 -0.25 16.13
C HIS A 60 3.39 -0.28 17.41
N ALA A 61 4.71 -0.15 17.28
CA ALA A 61 5.65 -0.03 18.39
C ALA A 61 5.86 1.42 18.85
N GLY A 62 5.16 2.40 18.26
CA GLY A 62 5.26 3.81 18.60
C GLY A 62 6.51 4.52 18.05
N LYS A 63 7.27 3.87 17.17
CA LYS A 63 8.46 4.46 16.52
C LYS A 63 8.11 5.04 15.16
N GLU A 64 8.85 6.05 14.70
CA GLU A 64 8.79 6.55 13.32
C GLU A 64 8.80 5.38 12.32
N ALA A 65 7.78 5.33 11.46
CA ALA A 65 7.64 4.27 10.49
C ALA A 65 8.72 4.40 9.40
N PRO A 66 9.48 3.33 9.10
CA PRO A 66 10.46 3.35 8.03
C PRO A 66 9.76 3.49 6.66
N LEU A 67 10.49 4.03 5.68
CA LEU A 67 10.01 4.21 4.31
C LEU A 67 9.38 2.95 3.72
N THR A 68 9.97 1.79 4.00
CA THR A 68 9.51 0.48 3.51
C THR A 68 8.14 0.10 4.05
N GLU A 69 7.84 0.40 5.32
CA GLU A 69 6.53 0.13 5.91
C GLU A 69 5.45 1.04 5.31
N ILE A 70 5.73 2.35 5.21
CA ILE A 70 4.82 3.32 4.58
C ILE A 70 4.57 2.93 3.12
N GLY A 71 5.63 2.60 2.38
CA GLY A 71 5.53 2.16 0.99
C GLY A 71 4.69 0.90 0.81
N ARG A 72 4.91 -0.13 1.63
CA ARG A 72 4.09 -1.36 1.57
C ARG A 72 2.62 -1.09 1.88
N ALA A 73 2.32 -0.15 2.77
CA ALA A 73 0.94 0.27 3.02
C ALA A 73 0.31 0.89 1.77
N PHE A 74 1.02 1.76 1.06
CA PHE A 74 0.53 2.36 -0.19
C PHE A 74 0.45 1.37 -1.37
N GLU A 75 1.40 0.43 -1.47
CA GLU A 75 1.32 -0.67 -2.45
C GLU A 75 0.05 -1.48 -2.24
N HIS A 76 -0.26 -1.80 -0.98
CA HIS A 76 -1.48 -2.51 -0.65
C HIS A 76 -2.73 -1.65 -0.92
N LEU A 77 -2.71 -0.39 -0.50
CA LEU A 77 -3.82 0.55 -0.62
C LEU A 77 -4.31 0.74 -2.06
N PHE A 78 -3.39 0.77 -3.03
CA PHE A 78 -3.72 1.03 -4.44
C PHE A 78 -3.46 -0.15 -5.37
N ASN A 79 -3.15 -1.33 -4.83
CA ASN A 79 -2.78 -2.52 -5.61
C ASN A 79 -1.61 -2.28 -6.59
N ILE A 80 -0.62 -1.47 -6.20
CA ILE A 80 0.54 -1.09 -7.01
C ILE A 80 1.84 -1.74 -6.52
N LYS A 81 2.91 -1.63 -7.32
CA LYS A 81 4.26 -2.06 -6.95
C LYS A 81 5.29 -0.97 -7.26
N PHE A 82 6.04 -0.52 -6.26
CA PHE A 82 7.11 0.46 -6.43
C PHE A 82 8.42 -0.16 -6.91
N GLY A 83 8.66 -1.43 -6.56
CA GLY A 83 9.96 -2.08 -6.75
C GLY A 83 10.96 -1.64 -5.68
N ASP A 84 12.15 -1.20 -6.08
CA ASP A 84 13.17 -0.67 -5.16
C ASP A 84 12.76 0.71 -4.63
N ILE A 85 12.12 0.71 -3.46
CA ILE A 85 11.53 1.91 -2.87
C ILE A 85 12.55 2.99 -2.53
N HIS A 86 13.77 2.61 -2.16
CA HIS A 86 14.81 3.59 -1.84
C HIS A 86 15.27 4.30 -3.11
N LYS A 87 15.44 3.59 -4.22
CA LYS A 87 15.71 4.23 -5.52
C LYS A 87 14.56 5.13 -5.98
N LYS A 88 13.30 4.70 -5.77
CA LYS A 88 12.12 5.51 -6.11
C LYS A 88 12.05 6.78 -5.26
N HIS A 89 12.36 6.69 -3.97
CA HIS A 89 12.46 7.84 -3.08
C HIS A 89 13.54 8.81 -3.54
N GLU A 90 14.77 8.33 -3.77
CA GLU A 90 15.86 9.18 -4.27
C GLU A 90 15.50 9.84 -5.61
N SER A 91 14.79 9.12 -6.48
CA SER A 91 14.30 9.69 -7.75
C SER A 91 13.32 10.84 -7.54
N VAL A 92 12.52 10.83 -6.46
CA VAL A 92 11.67 11.96 -6.10
C VAL A 92 12.54 13.12 -5.61
N ILE A 93 13.49 12.88 -4.71
CA ILE A 93 14.34 13.93 -4.12
C ILE A 93 15.23 14.61 -5.18
N CYS A 94 15.75 13.85 -6.13
CA CYS A 94 16.67 14.35 -7.17
C CYS A 94 15.98 15.05 -8.35
N ARG A 95 14.65 15.10 -8.41
CA ARG A 95 13.92 15.77 -9.50
C ARG A 95 14.18 17.28 -9.57
N GLN A 96 14.01 17.83 -10.77
CA GLN A 96 13.91 19.28 -10.98
C GLN A 96 12.79 19.86 -10.09
N ALA A 97 13.05 21.02 -9.48
CA ALA A 97 12.21 21.59 -8.42
C ALA A 97 10.74 21.76 -8.83
N ASN A 98 10.48 22.15 -10.07
CA ASN A 98 9.13 22.31 -10.64
C ASN A 98 8.34 21.00 -10.74
N LYS A 99 9.02 19.86 -10.95
CA LYS A 99 8.40 18.52 -11.07
C LYS A 99 8.49 17.70 -9.79
N ARG A 100 9.16 18.20 -8.75
CA ARG A 100 9.45 17.46 -7.52
C ARG A 100 8.21 17.27 -6.64
N ILE A 101 7.29 18.23 -6.67
CA ILE A 101 6.10 18.29 -5.80
C ILE A 101 4.82 18.58 -6.59
N GLU A 102 4.85 18.30 -7.89
CA GLU A 102 3.77 18.66 -8.81
C GLU A 102 2.44 18.03 -8.39
N PHE A 103 2.47 16.78 -7.91
CA PHE A 103 1.26 16.10 -7.47
C PHE A 103 0.72 16.68 -6.17
N LEU A 104 1.60 16.97 -5.20
CA LEU A 104 1.21 17.62 -3.95
C LEU A 104 0.57 19.00 -4.20
N ASP A 105 1.07 19.74 -5.19
CA ASP A 105 0.49 21.01 -5.61
C ASP A 105 -0.89 20.86 -6.26
N ILE A 106 -1.10 19.81 -7.06
CA ILE A 106 -2.41 19.47 -7.62
C ILE A 106 -3.42 19.18 -6.49
N LEU A 107 -3.04 18.35 -5.52
CA LEU A 107 -3.90 18.02 -4.38
C LEU A 107 -4.22 19.26 -3.53
N ARG A 108 -3.22 20.11 -3.27
CA ARG A 108 -3.42 21.38 -2.56
C ARG A 108 -4.42 22.27 -3.30
N LYS A 109 -4.28 22.44 -4.62
CA LYS A 109 -5.20 23.22 -5.45
C LYS A 109 -6.62 22.64 -5.45
N ALA A 110 -6.76 21.32 -5.48
CA ALA A 110 -8.07 20.66 -5.43
C ALA A 110 -8.81 20.96 -4.13
N ILE A 111 -8.12 20.89 -2.98
CA ILE A 111 -8.69 21.23 -1.67
C ILE A 111 -9.08 22.71 -1.60
N THR A 112 -8.20 23.63 -2.05
CA THR A 112 -8.50 25.06 -2.07
C THR A 112 -9.71 25.38 -2.95
N LYS A 113 -9.83 24.74 -4.12
CA LYS A 113 -10.97 24.93 -5.03
C LYS A 113 -12.28 24.47 -4.41
N GLU A 114 -12.28 23.32 -3.72
CA GLU A 114 -13.46 22.82 -3.02
C GLU A 114 -13.85 23.72 -1.84
N ASN A 115 -12.87 24.31 -1.14
CA ASN A 115 -13.11 25.27 -0.07
C ASN A 115 -13.79 26.55 -0.60
N GLN A 116 -13.27 27.14 -1.67
CA GLN A 116 -13.87 28.31 -2.35
C GLN A 116 -15.28 28.02 -2.84
N LYS A 117 -15.51 26.84 -3.44
CA LYS A 117 -16.83 26.42 -3.91
C LYS A 117 -17.87 26.36 -2.77
N LYS A 118 -17.45 26.07 -1.55
CA LYS A 118 -18.31 26.01 -0.35
C LYS A 118 -18.46 27.36 0.36
N GLY A 119 -17.73 28.39 -0.05
CA GLY A 119 -17.79 29.73 0.56
C GLY A 119 -17.21 29.78 1.98
N TYR A 120 -16.29 28.88 2.32
CA TYR A 120 -15.54 28.97 3.59
C TYR A 120 -14.44 30.06 3.55
N LEU A 121 -14.14 30.58 2.35
CA LEU A 121 -13.26 31.72 2.05
C LEU A 121 -14.00 32.67 1.09
#